data_AF-A0A9P1MNB0-F1
#
_entry.id   AF-A0A9P1MNB0-F1
#
_cell.length_a   1.000
_cell.length_b   1.000
_cell.length_c   1.000
_cell.angle_alpha   90.00
_cell.angle_beta   90.00
_cell.angle_gamma   90.00
#
_symmetry.space_group_name_H-M   'P 1'
#
loop_
_entity.id
_entity.type
_entity.pdbx_description
1 polymer ?
#
loop_
_entity_poly.entity_id
_entity_poly.type
_entity_poly.pdbx_seq_one_letter_code
_entity_poly.pdbx_strand_id
1 'polypeptide(L)'
;MSRNFNTPKDLSKYLEFFAREAIRAQPKNILNFNKLFLEEIEKNSDGNSINTIMENPEVYQKFRDNLLQRVGADEAELSSTNDEDLENAKVVEAATKIQANVRGFLVRKAAERRKESLQF
;
A
#
# COMPACT_ATOMS: atom_id res chain seq x y z
N MET A 1 -39.61 -18.24 -4.24
CA MET A 1 -39.77 -16.83 -4.66
C MET A 1 -38.41 -16.14 -4.55
N SER A 2 -37.67 -15.99 -5.66
CA SER A 2 -36.50 -15.11 -5.67
C SER A 2 -36.98 -13.67 -5.73
N ARG A 3 -36.63 -12.87 -4.72
CA ARG A 3 -36.87 -11.43 -4.74
C ARG A 3 -35.86 -10.81 -5.71
N ASN A 4 -36.35 -10.21 -6.79
CA ASN A 4 -35.53 -9.45 -7.72
C ASN A 4 -35.11 -8.14 -7.05
N PHE A 5 -33.94 -8.13 -6.43
CA PHE A 5 -33.35 -6.90 -5.91
C PHE A 5 -32.67 -6.17 -7.07
N ASN A 6 -33.14 -4.95 -7.36
CA ASN A 6 -32.52 -4.10 -8.36
C ASN A 6 -31.22 -3.52 -7.77
N THR A 7 -30.08 -4.06 -8.16
CA THR A 7 -28.77 -3.54 -7.75
C THR A 7 -28.36 -2.39 -8.66
N PRO A 8 -27.87 -1.27 -8.10
CA PRO A 8 -27.27 -0.21 -8.91
C PRO A 8 -26.09 -0.77 -9.70
N LYS A 9 -26.02 -0.47 -11.00
CA LYS A 9 -24.99 -1.02 -11.90
C LYS A 9 -23.56 -0.67 -11.46
N ASP A 10 -23.41 0.47 -10.77
CA ASP A 10 -22.11 0.97 -10.32
C ASP A 10 -21.68 0.45 -8.93
N LEU A 11 -22.60 -0.19 -8.18
CA LEU A 11 -22.30 -0.68 -6.84
C LEU A 11 -21.21 -1.75 -6.84
N SER A 12 -21.26 -2.66 -7.82
CA SER A 12 -20.26 -3.73 -7.95
C SER A 12 -18.85 -3.14 -8.13
N LYS A 13 -18.74 -2.09 -8.95
CA LYS A 13 -17.46 -1.46 -9.26
C LYS A 13 -16.92 -0.65 -8.08
N TYR A 14 -17.81 0.05 -7.38
CA TYR A 14 -17.47 0.72 -6.12
C TYR A 14 -16.87 -0.26 -5.12
N LEU A 15 -17.57 -1.37 -4.87
CA LEU A 15 -17.14 -2.37 -3.89
C LEU A 15 -15.85 -3.05 -4.30
N GLU A 16 -15.69 -3.36 -5.59
CA GLU A 16 -14.43 -3.89 -6.11
C GLU A 16 -13.27 -2.92 -5.90
N PHE A 17 -13.48 -1.64 -6.20
CA PHE A 17 -12.45 -0.62 -6.02
C PHE A 17 -12.07 -0.45 -4.55
N PHE A 18 -13.07 -0.29 -3.68
CA PHE A 18 -12.86 -0.22 -2.24
C PHE A 18 -12.12 -1.45 -1.71
N ALA A 19 -12.53 -2.65 -2.12
CA ALA A 19 -11.89 -3.89 -1.67
C ALA A 19 -10.43 -3.98 -2.13
N ARG A 20 -10.13 -3.60 -3.38
CA ARG A 20 -8.75 -3.58 -3.90
C ARG A 20 -7.86 -2.65 -3.08
N GLU A 21 -8.35 -1.45 -2.75
CA GLU A 21 -7.58 -0.49 -1.97
C GLU A 21 -7.46 -0.91 -0.51
N ALA A 22 -8.50 -1.51 0.10
CA ALA A 22 -8.44 -2.05 1.45
C ALA A 22 -7.41 -3.19 1.57
N ILE A 23 -7.41 -4.13 0.61
CA ILE A 23 -6.42 -5.23 0.59
C ILE A 23 -4.99 -4.70 0.43
N ARG A 24 -4.83 -3.60 -0.33
CA ARG A 24 -3.52 -3.00 -0.58
C ARG A 24 -3.01 -2.22 0.62
N ALA A 25 -3.85 -1.38 1.22
CA ALA A 25 -3.49 -0.55 2.36
C ALA A 25 -3.41 -1.35 3.66
N GLN A 26 -4.06 -2.52 3.73
CA GLN A 26 -4.18 -3.37 4.92
C GLN A 26 -4.48 -2.56 6.20
N PRO A 27 -5.52 -1.71 6.19
CA PRO A 27 -5.81 -0.84 7.31
C PRO A 27 -6.25 -1.67 8.52
N LYS A 28 -5.83 -1.28 9.73
CA LYS A 28 -6.28 -1.94 10.96
C LYS A 28 -7.76 -1.68 11.22
N ASN A 29 -8.23 -0.48 10.85
CA ASN A 29 -9.63 -0.07 10.98
C ASN A 29 -10.28 0.19 9.62
N ILE A 30 -11.05 -0.80 9.15
CA ILE A 30 -11.77 -0.74 7.86
C ILE A 30 -12.80 0.41 7.83
N LEU A 31 -13.43 0.75 8.96
CA LEU A 31 -14.44 1.80 9.00
C LEU A 31 -13.81 3.18 8.82
N ASN A 32 -12.65 3.43 9.46
CA ASN A 32 -11.93 4.69 9.26
C ASN A 32 -11.41 4.79 7.83
N PHE A 33 -10.83 3.70 7.33
CA PHE A 33 -10.40 3.60 5.94
C PHE A 33 -11.53 3.91 4.94
N ASN A 34 -12.74 3.40 5.16
CA ASN A 34 -13.89 3.69 4.30
C ASN A 34 -14.29 5.17 4.31
N LYS A 35 -14.21 5.85 5.46
CA LYS A 35 -14.46 7.30 5.52
C LYS A 35 -13.42 8.08 4.71
N LEU A 36 -12.15 7.78 4.91
CA LEU A 36 -11.05 8.41 4.16
C LEU A 36 -11.17 8.16 2.66
N PHE A 37 -11.49 6.92 2.26
CA PHE A 37 -11.70 6.53 0.88
C PHE A 37 -12.85 7.29 0.23
N LEU A 38 -13.99 7.40 0.91
CA LEU A 38 -15.14 8.17 0.42
C LEU A 38 -14.81 9.66 0.28
N GLU A 39 -14.17 10.26 1.29
CA GLU A 39 -13.74 11.66 1.22
C GLU A 39 -12.76 11.90 0.07
N GLU A 40 -11.85 10.96 -0.19
CA GLU A 40 -10.90 11.07 -1.29
C GLU A 40 -11.59 10.93 -2.64
N ILE A 41 -12.62 10.08 -2.74
CA ILE A 41 -13.48 10.01 -3.93
C ILE A 41 -14.20 11.35 -4.12
N GLU A 42 -14.82 11.90 -3.07
CA GLU A 42 -15.56 13.17 -3.13
C GLU A 42 -14.67 14.35 -3.52
N LYS A 43 -13.44 14.42 -3.02
CA LYS A 43 -12.48 15.49 -3.37
C LYS A 43 -12.01 15.44 -4.81
N ASN A 44 -11.88 14.23 -5.37
CA ASN A 44 -11.41 14.02 -6.74
C ASN A 44 -12.57 13.93 -7.75
N SER A 45 -13.83 14.06 -7.32
CA SER A 45 -14.98 13.96 -8.21
C SER A 45 -15.63 15.31 -8.48
N ASP A 46 -15.49 15.79 -9.72
CA ASP A 46 -16.42 16.75 -10.35
C ASP A 46 -17.77 16.05 -10.71
N GLY A 47 -18.23 15.11 -9.88
CA GLY A 47 -19.41 14.26 -10.15
C GLY A 47 -19.18 13.09 -11.12
N ASN A 48 -17.94 12.77 -11.49
CA ASN A 48 -17.64 11.71 -12.46
C ASN A 48 -17.47 10.33 -11.78
N SER A 49 -18.17 9.33 -12.33
CA SER A 49 -18.23 7.95 -11.80
C SER A 49 -16.86 7.35 -11.53
N ILE A 50 -16.76 6.53 -10.48
CA ILE A 50 -15.60 5.68 -10.09
C ILE A 50 -14.84 5.07 -11.28
N ASN A 51 -15.55 4.77 -12.37
CA ASN A 51 -14.99 4.35 -13.66
C ASN A 51 -13.88 5.29 -14.16
N THR A 52 -14.09 6.61 -14.14
CA THR A 52 -13.12 7.60 -14.63
C THR A 52 -11.82 7.59 -13.82
N ILE A 53 -11.91 7.36 -12.50
CA ILE A 53 -10.74 7.24 -11.62
C ILE A 53 -10.01 5.93 -11.92
N MET A 54 -10.72 4.82 -12.14
CA MET A 54 -10.11 3.52 -12.45
C MET A 54 -9.51 3.46 -13.86
N GLU A 55 -10.08 4.19 -14.82
CA GLU A 55 -9.68 4.14 -16.24
C GLU A 55 -8.45 5.00 -16.54
N ASN A 56 -8.25 6.12 -15.82
CA ASN A 56 -7.10 6.99 -16.05
C ASN A 56 -5.96 6.69 -15.05
N PRO A 57 -4.82 6.15 -15.51
CA PRO A 57 -3.72 5.74 -14.63
C PRO A 57 -3.14 6.89 -13.79
N GLU A 58 -3.12 8.12 -14.31
CA GLU A 58 -2.54 9.26 -13.58
C GLU A 58 -3.45 9.75 -12.45
N VAL A 59 -4.76 9.78 -12.70
CA VAL A 59 -5.76 10.17 -11.70
C VAL A 59 -5.82 9.12 -10.61
N TYR A 60 -5.79 7.85 -11.02
CA TYR A 60 -5.71 6.71 -10.11
C TYR A 60 -4.49 6.79 -9.19
N GLN A 61 -3.32 7.08 -9.77
CA GLN A 61 -2.09 7.14 -9.00
C GLN A 61 -2.13 8.28 -7.97
N LYS A 62 -2.60 9.47 -8.36
CA LYS A 62 -2.75 10.61 -7.43
C LYS A 62 -3.72 10.31 -6.30
N PHE A 63 -4.89 9.75 -6.62
CA PHE A 63 -5.88 9.30 -5.64
C PHE A 63 -5.24 8.34 -4.63
N ARG A 64 -4.47 7.37 -5.13
CA ARG A 64 -3.79 6.37 -4.28
C ARG A 64 -2.74 6.97 -3.38
N ASP A 65 -1.89 7.85 -3.92
CA ASP A 65 -0.81 8.47 -3.16
C ASP A 65 -1.40 9.29 -1.99
N ASN A 66 -2.47 10.04 -2.25
CA ASN A 66 -3.20 10.77 -1.21
C ASN A 66 -3.83 9.85 -0.17
N LEU A 67 -4.51 8.78 -0.61
CA LEU A 67 -5.19 7.85 0.30
C LEU A 67 -4.18 7.14 1.23
N LEU A 68 -3.07 6.64 0.68
CA LEU A 68 -2.03 5.96 1.46
C LEU A 68 -1.33 6.91 2.43
N GLN A 69 -1.07 8.16 2.03
CA GLN A 69 -0.50 9.17 2.92
C GLN A 69 -1.40 9.42 4.14
N ARG A 70 -2.71 9.49 3.93
CA ARG A 70 -3.69 9.72 5.00
C ARG A 70 -3.88 8.51 5.89
N VAL A 71 -3.89 7.30 5.32
CA VAL A 71 -3.94 6.06 6.10
C VAL A 71 -2.70 5.91 6.98
N GLY A 72 -1.51 6.21 6.45
CA GLY A 72 -0.27 6.18 7.25
C GLY A 72 -0.24 7.24 8.36
N ALA A 73 -0.85 8.41 8.16
CA ALA A 73 -0.96 9.45 9.18
C ALA A 73 -1.95 9.08 10.29
N ASP A 74 -3.11 8.50 9.95
CA ASP A 74 -4.12 8.10 10.92
C ASP A 74 -3.69 6.85 11.73
N GLU A 75 -2.94 5.92 11.13
CA GLU A 75 -2.35 4.78 11.84
C GLU A 75 -1.29 5.23 12.87
N ALA A 76 -0.62 6.37 12.64
CA ALA A 76 0.32 6.96 13.60
C ALA A 76 -0.36 7.62 14.81
N GLU A 77 -1.61 8.06 14.70
CA GLU A 77 -2.36 8.61 15.84
C GLU A 77 -3.03 7.53 16.70
N LEU A 78 -3.27 6.33 16.16
CA LEU A 78 -3.93 5.23 16.89
C LEU A 78 -2.95 4.24 17.55
N SER A 79 -1.63 4.38 17.34
CA SER A 79 -0.59 3.47 17.86
C SER A 79 -0.17 3.71 19.32
N SER A 80 -1.09 4.13 20.20
CA SER A 80 -0.83 4.21 21.66
C SER A 80 -1.01 2.86 22.39
N THR A 81 -0.84 1.73 21.71
CA THR A 81 -0.82 0.40 22.34
C THR A 81 0.43 -0.37 21.93
N ASN A 82 1.41 -0.34 22.84
CA ASN A 82 2.69 -1.05 23.06
C ASN A 82 3.12 -2.30 22.24
N ASP A 83 2.38 -2.79 21.25
CA ASP A 83 2.72 -4.02 20.50
C ASP A 83 3.52 -3.77 19.22
N GLU A 84 3.50 -2.55 18.66
CA GLU A 84 4.21 -2.20 17.42
C GLU A 84 5.73 -2.09 17.60
N ASP A 85 6.21 -1.70 18.78
CA ASP A 85 7.65 -1.56 19.05
C ASP A 85 8.38 -2.90 18.94
N LEU A 86 7.73 -4.00 19.34
CA LEU A 86 8.30 -5.34 19.26
C LEU A 86 8.32 -5.90 17.83
N GLU A 87 7.29 -5.60 17.02
CA GLU A 87 7.25 -6.00 15.62
C GLU A 87 8.22 -5.16 14.78
N ASN A 88 8.28 -3.85 15.01
CA ASN A 88 9.21 -2.95 14.36
C ASN A 88 10.67 -3.33 14.66
N ALA A 89 10.98 -3.73 15.90
CA ALA A 89 12.30 -4.26 16.25
C ALA A 89 12.69 -5.50 15.42
N LYS A 90 11.76 -6.43 15.20
CA LYS A 90 11.99 -7.63 14.37
C LYS A 90 12.16 -7.27 12.90
N VAL A 91 11.38 -6.32 12.37
CA VAL A 91 11.52 -5.84 10.98
C VAL A 91 12.87 -5.14 10.78
N VAL A 92 13.28 -4.29 11.71
CA VAL A 92 14.59 -3.62 11.69
C VAL A 92 15.73 -4.64 11.77
N GLU A 93 15.61 -5.65 12.62
CA GLU A 93 16.60 -6.74 12.72
C GLU A 93 16.70 -7.52 11.39
N ALA A 94 15.57 -7.87 10.79
CA ALA A 94 15.52 -8.59 9.51
C ALA A 94 16.12 -7.75 8.36
N ALA A 95 15.75 -6.48 8.27
CA ALA A 95 16.30 -5.55 7.27
C ALA A 95 17.82 -5.43 7.42
N THR A 96 18.32 -5.30 8.65
CA THR A 96 19.75 -5.22 8.95
C THR A 96 20.49 -6.49 8.52
N LYS A 97 19.92 -7.67 8.78
CA LYS A 97 20.50 -8.96 8.32
C LYS A 97 20.58 -9.05 6.80
N ILE A 98 19.53 -8.62 6.08
CA ILE A 98 19.53 -8.61 4.61
C ILE A 98 20.63 -7.66 4.10
N GLN A 99 20.69 -6.44 4.63
CA GLN A 99 21.68 -5.43 4.24
C GLN A 99 23.11 -5.91 4.47
N ALA A 100 23.40 -6.54 5.62
CA ALA A 100 24.73 -7.09 5.92
C ALA A 100 25.13 -8.20 4.95
N ASN A 101 24.22 -9.13 4.65
CA ASN A 101 24.47 -10.23 3.72
C ASN A 101 24.71 -9.72 2.27
N VAL A 102 23.91 -8.77 1.80
CA VAL A 102 24.06 -8.16 0.48
C VAL A 102 25.41 -7.44 0.38
N ARG A 103 25.76 -6.60 1.35
CA ARG A 103 27.07 -5.92 1.39
C ARG A 103 28.22 -6.93 1.39
N GLY A 104 28.13 -7.98 2.20
CA GLY A 104 29.15 -9.03 2.24
C GLY A 104 29.30 -9.78 0.91
N PHE A 105 28.18 -10.09 0.25
CA PHE A 105 28.19 -10.72 -1.07
C PHE A 105 28.85 -9.82 -2.13
N LEU A 106 28.50 -8.53 -2.17
CA LEU A 106 29.09 -7.57 -3.12
C LEU A 106 30.60 -7.43 -2.91
N VAL A 107 31.06 -7.36 -1.67
CA VAL A 107 32.50 -7.28 -1.34
C VAL A 107 33.24 -8.53 -1.81
N ARG A 108 32.71 -9.72 -1.54
CA ARG A 108 33.33 -10.99 -1.99
C ARG A 108 33.39 -11.07 -3.51
N LYS A 109 32.29 -10.75 -4.20
CA LYS A 109 32.23 -10.72 -5.67
C LYS A 109 33.21 -9.72 -6.27
N ALA A 110 33.39 -8.55 -5.64
CA ALA A 110 34.37 -7.56 -6.07
C ALA A 110 35.83 -7.98 -5.80
N ALA A 111 36.07 -8.78 -4.75
CA ALA A 111 37.38 -9.34 -4.46
C ALA A 111 37.75 -10.48 -5.42
N GLU A 112 36.79 -11.35 -5.77
CA GLU A 112 36.94 -12.40 -6.77
C GLU A 112 37.30 -11.80 -8.14
N ARG A 113 36.51 -10.82 -8.61
CA ARG A 113 36.79 -10.12 -9.88
C ARG A 113 38.17 -9.48 -9.92
N ARG A 114 38.61 -8.88 -8.81
CA ARG A 114 39.96 -8.30 -8.70
C ARG A 114 41.05 -9.37 -8.77
N LYS A 115 40.86 -10.52 -8.12
CA LYS A 115 41.80 -11.65 -8.18
C LYS A 115 41.89 -12.23 -9.60
N GLU A 116 40.76 -12.41 -10.28
CA GLU A 116 40.72 -12.86 -11.69
C GLU A 116 41.46 -11.88 -12.61
N SER A 117 41.31 -10.57 -12.40
CA SER A 117 42.00 -9.55 -13.20
C SER A 117 43.52 -9.46 -12.97
N LEU A 118 44.02 -10.02 -11.86
CA LEU A 118 45.45 -10.00 -11.48
C LEU A 118 46.18 -11.31 -11.84
N GLN A 119 45.49 -12.28 -12.45
CA GLN A 119 46.06 -13.56 -12.88
C GLN A 119 46.53 -13.57 -14.35
N PHE A 120 46.70 -12.40 -14.96
CA PHE A 120 47.29 -12.21 -16.29
C PHE A 120 48.53 -11.32 -16.22
#